data_AF-A0A1V6LTT5-F1
#
_entry.id   AF-A0A1V6LTT5-F1
#
_cell.length_a   1.000
_cell.length_b   1.000
_cell.length_c   1.000
_cell.angle_alpha   90.00
_cell.angle_beta   90.00
_cell.angle_gamma   90.00
#
_symmetry.space_group_name_H-M   'P 1'
#
loop_
_entity.id
_entity.type
_entity.pdbx_description
1 polymer ?
#
loop_
_entity_poly.entity_id
_entity_poly.type
_entity_poly.pdbx_seq_one_letter_code
_entity_poly.pdbx_strand_id
1 'polypeptide(L)'
;MLFVIFGIILVYKRKGVPSYLILIGALLELFVFAGRFFVPLIYARKSVESLVSAQMIFNLLAVFPSLLLAIGLILFVVRLPKAKNQ
;
A
#
# COMPACT_ATOMS: atom_id res chain seq x y z
N MET A 1 8.48 1.23 2.29
CA MET A 1 9.14 2.57 2.29
C MET A 1 9.51 3.07 0.90
N LEU A 2 10.13 2.25 0.03
CA LEU A 2 10.54 2.68 -1.33
C LEU A 2 9.35 3.21 -2.17
N PHE A 3 8.19 2.55 -2.08
CA PHE A 3 6.97 2.99 -2.76
C PHE A 3 6.40 4.33 -2.27
N VAL A 4 6.67 4.71 -1.02
CA VAL A 4 6.24 6.01 -0.47
C VAL A 4 7.05 7.12 -1.12
N ILE A 5 8.38 6.98 -1.15
CA ILE A 5 9.29 7.93 -1.78
C ILE A 5 8.95 8.05 -3.28
N PHE A 6 8.78 6.91 -3.95
CA PHE A 6 8.40 6.87 -5.36
C PHE A 6 7.05 7.54 -5.63
N GLY A 7 6.04 7.28 -4.79
CA GLY A 7 4.73 7.92 -4.86
C GLY A 7 4.81 9.44 -4.69
N ILE A 8 5.60 9.93 -3.73
CA ILE A 8 5.82 11.37 -3.50
C ILE A 8 6.43 12.02 -4.75
N ILE A 9 7.50 11.44 -5.30
CA ILE A 9 8.17 11.94 -6.51
C ILE A 9 7.18 11.97 -7.68
N LEU A 10 6.38 10.93 -7.86
CA LEU A 10 5.39 10.83 -8.93
C LEU A 10 4.27 11.86 -8.80
N VAL A 11 3.75 12.07 -7.60
CA VAL A 11 2.71 13.08 -7.35
C VAL A 11 3.29 14.47 -7.62
N TYR A 12 4.50 14.76 -7.16
CA TYR A 12 5.14 16.05 -7.40
C TYR A 12 5.36 16.33 -8.89
N LYS A 13 5.82 15.34 -9.68
CA LYS A 13 6.16 15.52 -11.09
C LYS A 13 4.99 15.40 -12.07
N ARG A 14 4.05 14.47 -11.85
CA ARG A 14 3.00 14.13 -12.83
C ARG A 14 1.57 14.46 -12.39
N LYS A 15 1.31 14.65 -11.09
CA LYS A 15 0.00 15.01 -10.52
C LYS A 15 -1.20 14.26 -11.13
N GLY A 16 -1.05 12.96 -11.38
CA GLY A 16 -2.08 12.14 -12.04
C GLY A 16 -2.74 11.15 -11.09
N VAL A 17 -3.94 10.67 -11.46
CA VAL A 17 -4.64 9.57 -10.77
C VAL A 17 -3.71 8.38 -10.44
N PRO A 18 -2.83 7.91 -11.36
CA PRO A 18 -1.92 6.81 -11.03
C PRO A 18 -0.94 7.14 -9.90
N SER A 19 -0.44 8.38 -9.88
CA SER A 19 0.49 8.88 -8.86
C SER A 19 -0.15 8.89 -7.47
N TYR A 20 -1.40 9.36 -7.38
CA TYR A 20 -2.15 9.37 -6.12
C TYR A 20 -2.47 7.97 -5.62
N LEU A 21 -2.86 7.04 -6.52
CA LEU A 21 -3.11 5.65 -6.16
C LEU A 21 -1.87 4.96 -5.59
N ILE A 22 -0.70 5.19 -6.19
CA ILE A 22 0.58 4.66 -5.69
C ILE A 22 0.88 5.23 -4.29
N LEU A 23 0.72 6.55 -4.11
CA LEU A 23 1.00 7.19 -2.82
C LEU A 23 0.04 6.72 -1.71
N ILE A 24 -1.26 6.68 -2.00
CA ILE A 24 -2.28 6.21 -1.07
C ILE A 24 -2.04 4.75 -0.69
N GLY A 25 -1.77 3.89 -1.67
CA GLY A 25 -1.41 2.49 -1.42
C GLY A 25 -0.18 2.35 -0.53
N ALA A 26 0.88 3.13 -0.79
CA ALA A 26 2.10 3.10 0.01
C ALA A 26 1.90 3.61 1.46
N LEU A 27 1.01 4.60 1.66
CA LEU A 27 0.67 5.08 3.01
C LEU A 27 -0.15 4.05 3.77
N LEU A 28 -1.15 3.44 3.13
CA LEU A 28 -1.95 2.35 3.70
C LEU A 28 -1.07 1.15 4.08
N GLU A 29 -0.09 0.80 3.25
CA GLU A 29 0.88 -0.26 3.55
C GLU A 29 1.66 0.06 4.85
N LEU A 30 2.08 1.31 5.03
CA LEU A 30 2.74 1.79 6.25
C LEU A 30 1.84 1.65 7.49
N PHE A 31 0.58 2.05 7.38
CA PHE A 31 -0.39 1.92 8.47
C PHE A 31 -0.65 0.46 8.84
N VAL A 32 -0.84 -0.40 7.86
CA VAL A 32 -1.06 -1.84 8.09
C VAL A 32 0.20 -2.48 8.68
N PHE A 33 1.39 -2.09 8.21
CA PHE A 33 2.65 -2.56 8.78
C PHE A 33 2.79 -2.19 10.26
N ALA A 34 2.50 -0.94 10.61
CA ALA A 34 2.48 -0.51 12.01
C ALA A 34 1.42 -1.28 12.82
N GLY A 35 0.22 -1.44 12.28
CA GLY A 35 -0.86 -2.21 12.93
C GLY A 35 -0.46 -3.65 13.22
N ARG A 36 0.23 -4.33 12.30
CA ARG A 36 0.76 -5.70 12.50
C ARG A 36 1.81 -5.78 13.61
N PHE A 37 2.46 -4.69 13.98
CA PHE A 37 3.41 -4.65 15.09
C PHE A 37 2.72 -4.42 16.44
N PHE A 38 1.80 -3.46 16.50
CA PHE A 38 1.15 -3.06 17.74
C PHE A 38 0.00 -3.97 18.17
N VAL A 39 -0.76 -4.52 17.21
CA VAL A 39 -1.94 -5.35 17.51
C VAL A 39 -1.57 -6.66 18.20
N PRO A 40 -0.52 -7.40 17.79
CA PRO A 40 -0.10 -8.57 18.53
C PRO A 40 0.30 -8.28 19.97
N LEU A 41 0.96 -7.16 20.23
CA LEU A 41 1.38 -6.76 21.59
C LEU A 41 0.18 -6.50 22.52
N ILE A 42 -0.92 -5.98 21.98
CA ILE A 42 -2.15 -5.68 22.74
C ILE A 42 -2.98 -6.95 22.94
N TYR A 43 -3.16 -7.76 21.90
CA TYR A 43 -4.08 -8.91 21.92
C TYR A 43 -3.45 -10.19 22.47
N ALA A 44 -2.12 -10.36 22.41
CA ALA A 44 -1.42 -11.48 23.05
C ALA A 44 -1.61 -11.50 24.58
N ARG A 45 -1.98 -10.36 25.19
CA ARG A 45 -2.33 -10.28 26.62
C ARG A 45 -3.74 -10.74 26.96
N LYS A 46 -4.63 -10.91 25.97
CA LYS A 46 -6.05 -11.26 26.19
C LYS A 46 -6.34 -12.73 25.95
N SER A 47 -6.06 -13.25 24.76
CA SER A 47 -6.20 -14.68 24.44
C SER A 47 -5.58 -15.00 23.08
N VAL A 48 -5.12 -16.25 22.91
CA VAL A 48 -4.53 -16.73 21.64
C VAL A 48 -5.56 -16.69 20.51
N GLU A 49 -6.82 -17.02 20.76
CA GLU A 49 -7.88 -16.95 19.76
C GLU A 49 -8.10 -15.51 19.26
N SER A 50 -8.11 -14.52 20.16
CA SER A 50 -8.28 -13.11 19.79
C SER A 50 -7.13 -12.59 18.92
N LEU A 51 -5.91 -13.09 19.16
CA LEU A 51 -4.74 -12.80 18.36
C LEU A 51 -4.89 -13.36 16.94
N VAL A 52 -5.33 -14.61 16.81
CA VAL A 52 -5.52 -15.27 15.51
C VAL A 52 -6.60 -14.56 14.69
N SER A 53 -7.75 -14.24 15.30
CA SER A 53 -8.82 -13.51 14.61
C SER A 53 -8.39 -12.12 14.15
N ALA A 54 -7.67 -11.38 15.00
CA ALA A 54 -7.12 -10.08 14.63
C ALA A 54 -6.11 -10.20 13.47
N GLN A 55 -5.24 -11.22 13.51
CA GLN A 55 -4.26 -11.46 12.46
C GLN A 55 -4.93 -11.77 11.11
N MET A 56 -6.02 -12.54 11.10
CA MET A 56 -6.81 -12.81 9.89
C MET A 56 -7.37 -11.52 9.28
N ILE A 57 -7.96 -10.65 10.10
CA ILE A 57 -8.49 -9.35 9.64
C ILE A 57 -7.37 -8.51 9.03
N PHE A 58 -6.22 -8.42 9.70
CA PHE A 58 -5.07 -7.67 9.20
C PHE A 58 -4.50 -8.24 7.91
N ASN A 59 -4.49 -9.56 7.75
CA ASN A 59 -4.02 -10.19 6.52
C ASN A 59 -4.92 -9.83 5.33
N LEU A 60 -6.24 -9.82 5.52
CA LEU A 60 -7.18 -9.36 4.50
C LEU A 60 -7.00 -7.87 4.19
N LEU A 61 -6.87 -7.04 5.23
CA LEU A 61 -6.65 -5.60 5.07
C LEU A 61 -5.33 -5.29 4.35
N ALA A 62 -4.29 -6.12 4.54
CA ALA A 62 -2.98 -5.96 3.93
C ALA A 62 -2.97 -6.18 2.40
N VAL A 63 -3.99 -6.85 1.85
CA VAL A 63 -4.12 -7.04 0.39
C VAL A 63 -4.49 -5.71 -0.28
N PHE A 64 -5.31 -4.89 0.37
CA PHE A 64 -5.83 -3.64 -0.20
C PHE A 64 -4.74 -2.63 -0.61
N PRO A 65 -3.73 -2.31 0.24
CA PRO A 65 -2.62 -1.45 -0.16
C PRO A 65 -1.87 -1.99 -1.40
N SER A 66 -1.65 -3.30 -1.45
CA SER A 66 -0.95 -3.98 -2.54
C SER A 66 -1.72 -3.88 -3.86
N LEU A 67 -3.05 -4.02 -3.82
CA LEU A 67 -3.91 -3.84 -4.99
C LEU A 67 -3.89 -2.40 -5.51
N LEU A 68 -3.96 -1.41 -4.62
CA LEU A 68 -3.89 0.01 -4.99
C LEU A 68 -2.54 0.34 -5.65
N LEU A 69 -1.44 -0.19 -5.11
CA LEU A 69 -0.11 -0.04 -5.70
C LEU A 69 -0.04 -0.68 -7.09
N ALA A 70 -0.51 -1.92 -7.24
CA ALA A 70 -0.50 -2.63 -8.51
C ALA A 70 -1.32 -1.89 -9.58
N ILE A 71 -2.55 -1.48 -9.25
CA ILE A 71 -3.43 -0.72 -10.16
C ILE A 71 -2.79 0.63 -10.52
N GLY A 72 -2.24 1.34 -9.53
CA GLY A 72 -1.56 2.61 -9.75
C GLY A 72 -0.35 2.49 -10.68
N LEU A 73 0.46 1.44 -10.51
CA LEU A 73 1.60 1.14 -11.39
C LEU A 73 1.16 0.77 -12.81
N ILE A 74 0.16 -0.10 -12.95
CA ILE A 74 -0.38 -0.50 -14.26
C ILE A 74 -0.90 0.72 -15.02
N LEU A 75 -1.72 1.55 -14.37
CA LEU A 75 -2.24 2.78 -14.97
C LEU A 75 -1.13 3.77 -15.31
N PHE A 76 -0.07 3.83 -14.49
CA PHE A 76 1.07 4.69 -14.77
C PHE A 76 1.79 4.24 -16.05
N VAL A 77 2.09 2.95 -16.19
CA VAL A 77 2.73 2.36 -17.37
C VAL A 77 1.88 2.53 -18.62
N VAL A 78 0.57 2.25 -18.55
CA VAL A 78 -0.35 2.38 -19.69
C VAL A 78 -0.48 3.84 -20.16
N ARG A 79 -0.34 4.81 -19.25
CA ARG A 79 -0.35 6.25 -19.57
C ARG A 79 1.01 6.82 -19.94
N LEU A 80 2.08 6.02 -19.94
CA LEU A 80 3.35 6.50 -20.48
C LEU A 80 3.15 6.73 -21.99
N PRO A 81 3.54 7.90 -22.52
CA PRO A 81 3.55 8.08 -23.97
C PRO A 81 4.41 6.97 -24.55
N LYS A 82 3.84 6.15 -25.44
CA LYS A 82 4.58 5.09 -26.13
C LYS A 82 5.82 5.76 -26.69
N ALA A 83 7.01 5.33 -26.25
CA ALA A 83 8.25 5.79 -26.83
C ALA A 83 8.11 5.58 -28.33
N LYS A 84 7.90 6.67 -29.06
CA LYS A 84 7.89 6.66 -30.50
C LYS A 84 9.34 6.34 -30.84
N ASN A 85 9.62 5.07 -31.15
CA ASN A 85 10.89 4.65 -31.72
C ASN A 85 11.19 5.64 -32.85
N GLN A 86 12.12 6.57 -32.57
CA GLN A 86 12.79 7.38 -33.58
C GLN A 86 14.00 6.60 -34.03
#